data_AF-A0AAN6E9P4-F1
#
_entry.id   AF-A0AAN6E9P4-F1
#
_cell.length_a   1.000
_cell.length_b   1.000
_cell.length_c   1.000
_cell.angle_alpha   90.00
_cell.angle_beta   90.00
_cell.angle_gamma   90.00
#
_symmetry.space_group_name_H-M   'P 1'
#
loop_
_entity.id
_entity.type
_entity.pdbx_description
1 polymer ?
#
loop_
_entity_poly.entity_id
_entity_poly.type
_entity_poly.pdbx_seq_one_letter_code
_entity_poly.pdbx_strand_id
1 'polypeptide(L)'
;MVALIEGAGMPRQQRAVALAVRALDIKIHNLDKSSEPSESYLPPLVSSTNYKNCMDDAVSMICIARAIVSLASYETTLVALDIEPSIRIPSICNNVHEAVFTHIASICGRSQLAPGVKIIVFESMAIWLQETAKLLARCLGEVQRGEERDMHAMAFALGQRVLILQRERIMGYLWSYWDDPIDAVQVKVRTIFEAFLDIGSTMNQAIIVNPAIAESALTHTDSAGQSKATSPGAQDGNAFLSDVLDLVLTMDWSRKVKYSLLAALCARINVLDMLTGHTDILTSCLETMAQVTMASRAGQLLTALLSRAADDIRCAREQAPDGEEEEAAALRVETAHMALWKGPVTAALCRDDDTSRRMLTQQLLPALFEALPRIV
;
A
#
# COMPACT_ATOMS: atom_id res chain seq x y z
N MET A 1 19.79 23.42 -1.35
CA MET A 1 19.15 22.24 -1.99
C MET A 1 18.91 22.44 -3.47
N VAL A 2 18.16 23.48 -3.89
CA VAL A 2 17.96 23.77 -5.32
C VAL A 2 19.29 23.95 -6.07
N ALA A 3 20.24 24.73 -5.54
CA ALA A 3 21.60 24.83 -6.11
C ALA A 3 22.45 23.53 -6.08
N LEU A 4 22.11 22.58 -5.20
CA LEU A 4 22.72 21.23 -5.16
C LEU A 4 22.09 20.30 -6.21
N ILE A 5 20.79 20.49 -6.49
CA ILE A 5 20.02 19.81 -7.54
C ILE A 5 20.34 20.40 -8.92
N GLU A 6 20.66 21.69 -8.99
CA GLU A 6 21.02 22.44 -10.19
C GLU A 6 22.51 22.33 -10.56
N GLY A 7 23.28 21.53 -9.80
CA GLY A 7 24.74 21.36 -9.94
C GLY A 7 25.23 21.36 -11.40
N ALA A 8 26.24 22.22 -11.64
CA ALA A 8 26.81 22.51 -12.95
C ALA A 8 27.20 21.23 -13.71
N GLY A 9 26.54 20.98 -14.85
CA GLY A 9 26.99 20.03 -15.88
C GLY A 9 26.66 18.54 -15.68
N MET A 10 26.18 18.08 -14.53
CA MET A 10 25.83 16.65 -14.35
C MET A 10 24.49 16.30 -15.01
N PRO A 11 24.32 15.10 -15.62
CA PRO A 11 23.00 14.57 -15.98
C PRO A 11 22.07 14.50 -14.77
N ARG A 12 20.77 14.77 -14.96
CA ARG A 12 19.76 14.80 -13.89
C ARG A 12 19.76 13.52 -13.04
N GLN A 13 20.02 12.37 -13.66
CA GLN A 13 20.05 11.06 -13.00
C GLN A 13 21.21 10.96 -11.98
N GLN A 14 22.43 11.32 -12.40
CA GLN A 14 23.60 11.29 -11.54
C GLN A 14 23.49 12.25 -10.35
N ARG A 15 22.80 13.38 -10.52
CA ARG A 15 22.56 14.33 -9.42
C ARG A 15 21.65 13.74 -8.33
N ALA A 16 20.58 13.04 -8.72
CA ALA A 16 19.68 12.43 -7.75
C ALA A 16 20.37 11.31 -6.97
N VAL A 17 21.17 10.48 -7.65
CA VAL A 17 21.99 9.44 -7.00
C VAL A 17 23.03 10.08 -6.08
N ALA A 18 23.78 11.09 -6.53
CA ALA A 18 24.77 11.77 -5.68
C ALA A 18 24.13 12.47 -4.47
N LEU A 19 22.96 13.09 -4.65
CA LEU A 19 22.21 13.69 -3.56
C LEU A 19 21.73 12.62 -2.57
N ALA A 20 21.18 11.51 -3.06
CA ALA A 20 20.76 10.39 -2.23
C ALA A 20 21.96 9.83 -1.46
N VAL A 21 23.07 9.53 -2.14
CA VAL A 21 24.31 9.03 -1.55
C VAL A 21 24.78 9.93 -0.42
N ARG A 22 24.83 11.23 -0.67
CA ARG A 22 25.32 12.22 0.29
C ARG A 22 24.36 12.49 1.44
N ALA A 23 23.07 12.61 1.16
CA ALA A 23 22.07 12.96 2.17
C ALA A 23 21.66 11.78 3.03
N LEU A 24 21.61 10.59 2.43
CA LEU A 24 21.19 9.36 3.09
C LEU A 24 22.37 8.61 3.71
N ASP A 25 23.61 9.11 3.58
CA ASP A 25 24.82 8.48 4.10
C ASP A 25 24.97 7.02 3.59
N ILE A 26 24.67 6.83 2.30
CA ILE A 26 24.79 5.56 1.58
C ILE A 26 26.22 5.45 1.07
N LYS A 27 26.89 4.33 1.34
CA LYS A 27 28.18 4.01 0.72
C LYS A 27 27.96 3.04 -0.44
N ILE A 28 28.55 3.31 -1.61
CA ILE A 28 28.44 2.45 -2.80
C ILE A 28 29.77 1.71 -3.01
N HIS A 29 29.74 0.38 -3.05
CA HIS A 29 30.97 -0.45 -3.08
C HIS A 29 31.64 -0.50 -4.46
N ASN A 30 30.89 -0.32 -5.56
CA ASN A 30 31.38 -0.56 -6.93
C ASN A 30 30.90 0.49 -7.94
N LEU A 31 31.29 1.75 -7.78
CA LEU A 31 31.41 2.63 -8.96
C LEU A 31 32.69 2.18 -9.70
N ASP A 32 32.46 1.37 -10.72
CA ASP A 32 33.42 0.72 -11.61
C ASP A 32 34.82 1.38 -11.64
N LYS A 33 35.83 0.66 -11.13
CA LYS A 33 37.25 1.09 -11.19
C LYS A 33 37.83 0.99 -12.61
N SER A 34 37.06 0.53 -13.59
CA SER A 34 37.51 0.23 -14.95
C SER A 34 37.43 1.41 -15.92
N SER A 35 36.65 2.44 -15.60
CA SER A 35 36.84 3.78 -16.13
C SER A 35 37.60 4.58 -15.09
N GLU A 36 38.86 4.95 -15.32
CA GLU A 36 39.53 5.95 -14.48
C GLU A 36 38.57 7.14 -14.35
N PRO A 37 37.98 7.37 -13.16
CA PRO A 37 37.17 8.55 -12.97
C PRO A 37 38.18 9.67 -12.96
N SER A 38 38.16 10.52 -13.99
CA SER A 38 38.69 11.87 -13.83
C SER A 38 38.12 12.39 -12.51
N GLU A 39 38.99 12.59 -11.52
CA GLU A 39 38.71 12.94 -10.11
C GLU A 39 37.94 14.28 -9.95
N SER A 40 37.26 14.78 -10.99
CA SER A 40 36.74 16.13 -11.08
C SER A 40 35.21 16.26 -11.05
N TYR A 41 34.42 15.19 -11.01
CA TYR A 41 32.95 15.33 -11.08
C TYR A 41 32.27 15.58 -9.73
N LEU A 42 32.92 15.20 -8.63
CA LEU A 42 32.52 15.64 -7.30
C LEU A 42 33.69 16.44 -6.74
N PRO A 43 33.55 17.77 -6.50
CA PRO A 43 34.64 18.56 -5.95
C PRO A 43 35.17 17.89 -4.68
N PRO A 44 36.50 17.78 -4.51
CA PRO A 44 37.12 17.07 -3.39
C PRO A 44 36.46 17.50 -2.09
N LEU A 45 35.99 16.51 -1.33
CA LEU A 45 35.28 16.70 -0.08
C LEU A 45 36.11 17.61 0.82
N VAL A 46 35.71 18.88 0.92
CA VAL A 46 36.04 19.67 2.08
C VAL A 46 35.37 18.93 3.23
N SER A 47 36.18 18.30 4.09
CA SER A 47 35.81 17.59 5.31
C SER A 47 35.24 18.57 6.35
N SER A 48 34.18 19.27 5.96
CA SER A 48 33.50 20.27 6.76
C SER A 48 32.60 19.53 7.72
N THR A 49 33.07 19.45 8.96
CA THR A 49 32.35 18.96 10.15
C THR A 49 30.95 19.55 10.29
N ASN A 50 30.66 20.70 9.67
CA ASN A 50 29.33 21.32 9.69
C ASN A 50 28.27 20.56 8.88
N TYR A 51 28.64 19.69 7.92
CA TYR A 51 27.65 18.90 7.17
C TYR A 51 27.01 17.77 8.00
N LYS A 52 27.72 17.24 9.01
CA LYS A 52 27.18 16.18 9.88
C LYS A 52 25.94 16.65 10.65
N ASN A 53 25.93 17.90 11.10
CA ASN A 53 24.87 18.41 11.97
C ASN A 53 23.51 18.59 11.26
N CYS A 54 23.49 18.83 9.94
CA CYS A 54 22.24 18.99 9.19
C CYS A 54 21.52 17.65 8.95
N MET A 55 22.28 16.55 8.88
CA MET A 55 21.75 15.20 8.63
C MET A 55 21.33 14.47 9.92
N ASP A 56 21.46 15.11 11.08
CA ASP A 56 20.97 14.59 12.36
C ASP A 56 19.53 15.05 12.66
N ASP A 57 19.05 16.06 11.95
CA ASP A 57 17.68 16.55 12.04
C ASP A 57 16.72 15.68 11.19
N ALA A 58 15.72 15.09 11.86
CA ALA A 58 14.72 14.23 11.21
C ALA A 58 13.92 14.97 10.14
N VAL A 59 13.64 16.27 10.35
CA VAL A 59 12.86 17.07 9.38
C VAL A 59 13.65 17.25 8.09
N SER A 60 14.92 17.65 8.20
CA SER A 60 15.82 17.83 7.07
C SER A 60 15.97 16.55 6.24
N MET A 61 16.17 15.41 6.91
CA MET A 61 16.24 14.09 6.26
C MET A 61 14.97 13.75 5.48
N ILE A 62 13.80 13.98 6.09
CA ILE A 62 12.50 13.70 5.46
C ILE A 62 12.25 14.63 4.26
N CYS A 63 12.60 15.91 4.38
CA CYS A 63 12.49 16.86 3.27
C CYS A 63 13.33 16.43 2.07
N ILE A 64 14.54 15.91 2.30
CA ILE A 64 15.40 15.40 1.23
C ILE A 64 14.83 14.10 0.65
N ALA A 65 14.43 13.15 1.49
CA ALA A 65 13.77 11.91 1.07
C ALA A 65 12.56 12.19 0.17
N ARG A 66 11.68 13.10 0.59
CA ARG A 66 10.51 13.52 -0.19
C ARG A 66 10.90 14.18 -1.51
N ALA A 67 11.91 15.05 -1.51
CA ALA A 67 12.41 15.66 -2.74
C ALA A 67 12.93 14.62 -3.73
N ILE A 68 13.64 13.58 -3.25
CA ILE A 68 14.11 12.48 -4.12
C ILE A 68 12.91 11.74 -4.73
N VAL A 69 11.93 11.33 -3.92
CA VAL A 69 10.73 10.61 -4.39
C VAL A 69 9.93 11.42 -5.40
N SER A 70 9.78 12.73 -5.18
CA SER A 70 8.94 13.57 -6.03
C SER A 70 9.63 14.10 -7.29
N LEU A 71 10.96 14.20 -7.32
CA LEU A 71 11.69 14.89 -8.40
C LEU A 71 12.59 13.98 -9.24
N ALA A 72 13.03 12.85 -8.68
CA ALA A 72 13.85 11.88 -9.41
C ALA A 72 12.96 10.98 -10.28
N SER A 73 13.46 10.60 -11.45
CA SER A 73 12.75 9.66 -12.32
C SER A 73 12.90 8.22 -11.80
N TYR A 74 11.91 7.36 -12.05
CA TYR A 74 11.96 5.97 -11.61
C TYR A 74 13.14 5.20 -12.22
N GLU A 75 13.50 5.52 -13.46
CA GLU A 75 14.66 4.96 -14.15
C GLU A 75 15.96 5.31 -13.42
N THR A 76 15.97 6.38 -12.62
CA THR A 76 17.12 6.76 -11.79
C THR A 76 17.08 6.12 -10.42
N THR A 77 15.90 6.10 -9.78
CA THR A 77 15.79 5.67 -8.37
C THR A 77 15.78 4.15 -8.22
N LEU A 78 15.41 3.42 -9.26
CA LEU A 78 15.39 1.96 -9.29
C LEU A 78 16.70 1.33 -9.75
N VAL A 79 17.67 2.10 -10.27
CA VAL A 79 18.98 1.55 -10.69
C VAL A 79 19.58 0.74 -9.55
N ALA A 80 20.04 -0.46 -9.87
CA ALA A 80 20.69 -1.33 -8.90
C ALA A 80 21.97 -0.64 -8.39
N LEU A 81 22.06 -0.48 -7.08
CA LEU A 81 23.20 0.07 -6.38
C LEU A 81 23.68 -0.95 -5.36
N ASP A 82 24.98 -1.17 -5.34
CA ASP A 82 25.66 -1.98 -4.33
C ASP A 82 25.88 -1.12 -3.07
N ILE A 83 24.80 -0.97 -2.28
CA ILE A 83 24.78 -0.13 -1.08
C ILE A 83 25.29 -0.92 0.12
N GLU A 84 26.40 -0.47 0.71
CA GLU A 84 26.87 -1.02 1.97
C GLU A 84 25.90 -0.68 3.12
N PRO A 85 25.52 -1.66 3.95
CA PRO A 85 24.81 -1.39 5.19
C PRO A 85 25.57 -0.40 6.06
N SER A 86 24.87 0.59 6.60
CA SER A 86 25.43 1.55 7.55
C SER A 86 24.71 1.45 8.88
N ILE A 87 25.25 2.07 9.94
CA ILE A 87 24.57 2.13 11.25
C ILE A 87 23.16 2.75 11.10
N ARG A 88 22.97 3.65 10.13
CA ARG A 88 21.70 4.33 9.84
C ARG A 88 20.77 3.51 8.94
N ILE A 89 21.34 2.63 8.11
CA ILE A 89 20.65 1.77 7.14
C ILE A 89 21.02 0.32 7.45
N PRO A 90 20.38 -0.32 8.44
CA PRO A 90 20.74 -1.66 8.88
C PRO A 90 20.38 -2.76 7.88
N SER A 91 19.52 -2.46 6.90
CA SER A 91 19.10 -3.39 5.85
C SER A 91 19.83 -3.11 4.54
N ILE A 92 20.18 -4.18 3.81
CA ILE A 92 20.72 -4.08 2.45
C ILE A 92 19.64 -3.44 1.56
N CYS A 93 19.96 -2.31 0.94
CA CYS A 93 19.09 -1.63 -0.01
C CYS A 93 19.62 -1.86 -1.42
N ASN A 94 18.77 -2.24 -2.36
CA ASN A 94 19.21 -2.53 -3.72
C ASN A 94 19.25 -1.30 -4.63
N ASN A 95 18.58 -0.21 -4.23
CA ASN A 95 18.45 1.00 -5.05
C ASN A 95 18.15 2.22 -4.17
N VAL A 96 18.17 3.40 -4.78
CA VAL A 96 17.90 4.67 -4.06
C VAL A 96 16.49 4.69 -3.48
N HIS A 97 15.50 4.16 -4.21
CA HIS A 97 14.11 4.16 -3.79
C HIS A 97 13.90 3.39 -2.49
N GLU A 98 14.52 2.22 -2.36
CA GLU A 98 14.55 1.40 -1.13
C GLU A 98 15.29 2.08 0.02
N ALA A 99 16.42 2.74 -0.28
CA ALA A 99 17.17 3.46 0.74
C ALA A 99 16.33 4.60 1.33
N VAL A 100 15.64 5.37 0.47
CA VAL A 100 14.70 6.42 0.91
C VAL A 100 13.63 5.85 1.83
N PHE A 101 13.00 4.72 1.46
CA PHE A 101 12.03 4.05 2.32
C PHE A 101 12.62 3.70 3.68
N THR A 102 13.81 3.09 3.69
CA THR A 102 14.47 2.63 4.92
C THR A 102 14.71 3.79 5.88
N HIS A 103 15.07 4.97 5.35
CA HIS A 103 15.22 6.18 6.15
C HIS A 103 13.89 6.71 6.69
N ILE A 104 12.86 6.84 5.84
CA ILE A 104 11.54 7.30 6.30
C ILE A 104 11.02 6.33 7.38
N ALA A 105 11.09 5.03 7.13
CA ALA A 105 10.68 3.98 8.04
C ALA A 105 11.48 4.03 9.36
N SER A 106 12.79 4.29 9.32
CA SER A 106 13.63 4.48 10.52
C SER A 106 13.11 5.62 11.41
N ILE A 107 12.67 6.71 10.80
CA ILE A 107 12.14 7.86 11.53
C ILE A 107 10.73 7.56 12.05
N CYS A 108 9.84 6.92 11.26
CA CYS A 108 8.51 6.48 11.69
C CYS A 108 8.53 5.63 12.96
N GLY A 109 9.57 4.79 13.12
CA GLY A 109 9.72 3.89 14.26
C GLY A 109 10.13 4.56 15.57
N ARG A 110 10.41 5.87 15.56
CA ARG A 110 10.77 6.61 16.78
C ARG A 110 9.50 6.95 17.56
N SER A 111 9.40 6.47 18.80
CA SER A 111 8.25 6.71 19.68
C SER A 111 8.09 8.17 20.14
N GLN A 112 9.17 8.96 20.11
CA GLN A 112 9.23 10.32 20.66
C GLN A 112 9.39 11.41 19.58
N LEU A 113 8.64 11.29 18.49
CA LEU A 113 8.58 12.38 17.50
C LEU A 113 7.65 13.50 17.99
N ALA A 114 8.09 14.74 17.84
CA ALA A 114 7.22 15.90 18.06
C ALA A 114 6.00 15.83 17.10
N PRO A 115 4.80 16.30 17.51
CA PRO A 115 3.57 16.21 16.72
C PRO A 115 3.70 16.64 15.26
N GLY A 116 4.31 17.82 15.00
CA GLY A 116 4.51 18.31 13.63
C GLY A 116 5.44 17.42 12.80
N VAL A 117 6.49 16.87 13.44
CA VAL A 117 7.42 15.95 12.78
C VAL A 117 6.74 14.63 12.44
N LYS A 118 5.88 14.10 13.33
CA LYS A 118 5.06 12.91 13.04
C LYS A 118 4.26 13.09 11.76
N ILE A 119 3.49 14.18 11.65
CA ILE A 119 2.64 14.44 10.47
C ILE A 119 3.47 14.41 9.18
N ILE A 120 4.62 15.11 9.16
CA ILE A 120 5.49 15.19 7.98
C ILE A 120 6.10 13.83 7.63
N VAL A 121 6.52 13.06 8.64
CA VAL A 121 7.09 11.72 8.47
C VAL A 121 6.06 10.74 7.91
N PHE A 122 4.86 10.68 8.49
CA PHE A 122 3.77 9.82 8.03
C PHE A 122 3.25 10.24 6.64
N GLU A 123 3.17 11.53 6.36
CA GLU A 123 2.88 12.01 5.01
C GLU A 123 3.93 11.58 4.00
N SER A 124 5.21 11.63 4.37
CA SER A 124 6.29 11.23 3.47
C SER A 124 6.30 9.72 3.22
N MET A 125 5.95 8.91 4.22
CA MET A 125 5.72 7.47 4.05
C MET A 125 4.54 7.20 3.11
N ALA A 126 3.42 7.91 3.29
CA ALA A 126 2.26 7.80 2.42
C ALA A 126 2.61 8.13 0.96
N ILE A 127 3.31 9.24 0.72
CA ILE A 127 3.75 9.65 -0.62
C ILE A 127 4.66 8.58 -1.24
N TRP A 128 5.63 8.05 -0.49
CA TRP A 128 6.53 7.01 -1.00
C TRP A 128 5.77 5.74 -1.42
N LEU A 129 4.81 5.28 -0.60
CA LEU A 129 4.00 4.11 -0.92
C LEU A 129 3.07 4.37 -2.12
N GLN A 130 2.46 5.56 -2.20
CA GLN A 130 1.61 5.94 -3.33
C GLN A 130 2.39 6.03 -4.64
N GLU A 131 3.58 6.61 -4.64
CA GLU A 131 4.46 6.63 -5.83
C GLU A 131 4.90 5.22 -6.21
N THR A 132 5.17 4.35 -5.23
CA THR A 132 5.48 2.94 -5.48
C THR A 132 4.28 2.20 -6.10
N ALA A 133 3.06 2.42 -5.61
CA ALA A 133 1.84 1.86 -6.19
C ALA A 133 1.63 2.34 -7.63
N LYS A 134 1.81 3.64 -7.90
CA LYS A 134 1.70 4.22 -9.25
C LYS A 134 2.73 3.64 -10.21
N LEU A 135 3.97 3.48 -9.76
CA LEU A 135 5.04 2.83 -10.53
C LEU A 135 4.64 1.41 -10.92
N LEU A 136 4.17 0.61 -9.97
CA LEU A 136 3.74 -0.77 -10.22
C LEU A 136 2.55 -0.82 -11.19
N ALA A 137 1.56 0.05 -11.02
CA ALA A 137 0.40 0.12 -11.89
C ALA A 137 0.78 0.52 -13.32
N ARG A 138 1.72 1.46 -13.47
CA ARG A 138 2.29 1.83 -14.78
C ARG A 138 2.99 0.64 -15.43
N CYS A 139 3.85 -0.06 -14.68
CA CYS A 139 4.55 -1.24 -15.19
C CYS A 139 3.56 -2.34 -15.61
N LEU A 140 2.51 -2.60 -14.81
CA LEU A 140 1.46 -3.55 -15.16
C LEU A 140 0.76 -3.20 -16.48
N GLY A 141 0.42 -1.93 -16.68
CA GLY A 141 -0.18 -1.47 -17.94
C GLY A 141 0.76 -1.60 -19.15
N GLU A 142 2.07 -1.44 -18.96
CA GLU A 142 3.09 -1.65 -20.00
C GLU A 142 3.31 -3.16 -20.29
N VAL A 143 3.29 -4.02 -19.26
CA VAL A 143 3.34 -5.49 -19.42
C VAL A 143 2.17 -5.99 -20.27
N GLN A 144 0.95 -5.48 -20.03
CA GLN A 144 -0.24 -5.83 -20.82
C GLN A 144 -0.11 -5.43 -22.30
N ARG A 145 0.73 -4.43 -22.62
CA ARG A 145 1.05 -4.01 -24.00
C ARG A 145 2.25 -4.75 -24.61
N GLY A 146 2.99 -5.52 -23.82
CA GLY A 146 4.18 -6.25 -24.27
C GLY A 146 5.46 -5.39 -24.38
N GLU A 147 5.55 -4.29 -23.62
CA GLU A 147 6.72 -3.39 -23.62
C GLU A 147 7.84 -3.85 -22.65
N GLU A 148 9.02 -3.23 -22.71
CA GLU A 148 10.32 -3.61 -22.10
C GLU A 148 10.30 -4.25 -20.70
N ARG A 149 11.18 -5.26 -20.47
CA ARG A 149 11.14 -6.17 -19.31
C ARG A 149 11.94 -5.76 -18.06
N ASP A 150 13.07 -5.06 -18.21
CA ASP A 150 14.04 -4.95 -17.11
C ASP A 150 13.56 -4.03 -15.98
N MET A 151 13.04 -2.84 -16.31
CA MET A 151 12.49 -1.92 -15.31
C MET A 151 11.28 -2.54 -14.58
N HIS A 152 10.46 -3.32 -15.27
CA HIS A 152 9.32 -4.00 -14.67
C HIS A 152 9.77 -5.00 -13.62
N ALA A 153 10.78 -5.83 -13.92
CA ALA A 153 11.33 -6.78 -12.96
C ALA A 153 11.82 -6.08 -11.69
N MET A 154 12.51 -4.94 -11.82
CA MET A 154 12.98 -4.16 -10.68
C MET A 154 11.84 -3.53 -9.88
N ALA A 155 10.82 -2.99 -10.55
CA ALA A 155 9.65 -2.41 -9.89
C ALA A 155 8.87 -3.48 -9.11
N PHE A 156 8.62 -4.65 -9.71
CA PHE A 156 7.93 -5.75 -9.04
C PHE A 156 8.77 -6.36 -7.91
N ALA A 157 10.10 -6.45 -8.06
CA ALA A 157 11.00 -6.83 -6.96
C ALA A 157 10.90 -5.86 -5.77
N LEU A 158 10.85 -4.54 -6.05
CA LEU A 158 10.61 -3.53 -5.01
C LEU A 158 9.24 -3.75 -4.33
N GLY A 159 8.17 -3.95 -5.10
CA GLY A 159 6.84 -4.23 -4.58
C GLY A 159 6.82 -5.46 -3.66
N GLN A 160 7.44 -6.54 -4.09
CA GLN A 160 7.57 -7.77 -3.30
C GLN A 160 8.37 -7.54 -2.01
N ARG A 161 9.49 -6.81 -2.06
CA ARG A 161 10.28 -6.47 -0.85
C ARG A 161 9.46 -5.65 0.14
N VAL A 162 8.66 -4.70 -0.34
CA VAL A 162 7.75 -3.92 0.52
C VAL A 162 6.72 -4.82 1.21
N LEU A 163 6.08 -5.72 0.45
CA LEU A 163 5.05 -6.63 0.97
C LEU A 163 5.58 -7.76 1.87
N ILE A 164 6.82 -8.22 1.67
CA ILE A 164 7.40 -9.32 2.45
C ILE A 164 8.25 -8.80 3.59
N LEU A 165 9.26 -7.98 3.30
CA LEU A 165 10.27 -7.57 4.28
C LEU A 165 9.80 -6.43 5.18
N GLN A 166 8.93 -5.55 4.66
CA GLN A 166 8.53 -4.34 5.37
C GLN A 166 7.12 -4.40 5.93
N ARG A 167 6.38 -5.48 5.67
CA ARG A 167 5.01 -5.69 6.13
C ARG A 167 4.88 -5.53 7.64
N GLU A 168 5.64 -6.29 8.43
CA GLU A 168 5.52 -6.24 9.90
C GLU A 168 5.75 -4.82 10.43
N ARG A 169 6.71 -4.11 9.84
CA ARG A 169 7.07 -2.76 10.22
C ARG A 169 5.97 -1.75 9.87
N ILE A 170 5.47 -1.79 8.64
CA ILE A 170 4.37 -0.92 8.19
C ILE A 170 3.12 -1.20 9.02
N MET A 171 2.75 -2.47 9.20
CA MET A 171 1.60 -2.86 10.01
C MET A 171 1.76 -2.44 11.46
N GLY A 172 2.97 -2.55 12.03
CA GLY A 172 3.28 -2.04 13.37
C GLY A 172 3.03 -0.54 13.52
N TYR A 173 3.36 0.26 12.50
CA TYR A 173 3.04 1.69 12.49
C TYR A 173 1.55 1.95 12.38
N LEU A 174 0.86 1.23 11.49
CA LEU A 174 -0.58 1.37 11.34
C LEU A 174 -1.29 1.09 12.67
N TRP A 175 -0.93 0.02 13.37
CA TRP A 175 -1.55 -0.38 14.64
C TRP A 175 -1.23 0.57 15.78
N SER A 176 -0.01 1.10 15.82
CA SER A 176 0.42 2.01 16.88
C SER A 176 -0.20 3.40 16.76
N TYR A 177 -0.55 3.83 15.54
CA TYR A 177 -0.95 5.22 15.26
C TYR A 177 -2.36 5.36 14.66
N TRP A 178 -3.12 4.27 14.50
CA TRP A 178 -4.47 4.35 13.95
C TRP A 178 -5.41 5.23 14.79
N ASP A 179 -5.29 5.12 16.11
CA ASP A 179 -6.06 5.88 17.09
C ASP A 179 -5.22 7.02 17.71
N ASP A 180 -4.20 7.54 17.00
CA ASP A 180 -3.38 8.66 17.49
C ASP A 180 -4.27 9.89 17.78
N PRO A 181 -4.06 10.63 18.89
CA PRO A 181 -4.91 11.77 19.25
C PRO A 181 -4.86 12.93 18.24
N ILE A 182 -3.92 12.92 17.29
CA ILE A 182 -3.80 13.93 16.25
C ILE A 182 -4.52 13.43 14.99
N ASP A 183 -5.68 14.02 14.67
CA ASP A 183 -6.48 13.65 13.49
C ASP A 183 -5.67 13.62 12.19
N ALA A 184 -4.75 14.57 12.01
CA ALA A 184 -3.88 14.60 10.83
C ALA A 184 -3.01 13.34 10.72
N VAL A 185 -2.52 12.79 11.84
CA VAL A 185 -1.76 11.52 11.85
C VAL A 185 -2.68 10.37 11.47
N GLN A 186 -3.89 10.28 12.02
CA GLN A 186 -4.86 9.23 11.68
C GLN A 186 -5.19 9.20 10.18
N VAL A 187 -5.40 10.39 9.57
CA VAL A 187 -5.63 10.51 8.13
C VAL A 187 -4.43 9.97 7.34
N LYS A 188 -3.19 10.33 7.71
CA LYS A 188 -2.00 9.82 7.03
C LYS A 188 -1.80 8.32 7.22
N VAL A 189 -2.07 7.79 8.41
CA VAL A 189 -2.04 6.36 8.70
C VAL A 189 -3.02 5.58 7.81
N ARG A 190 -4.24 6.11 7.64
CA ARG A 190 -5.21 5.55 6.68
C ARG A 190 -4.66 5.56 5.26
N THR A 191 -4.08 6.68 4.81
CA THR A 191 -3.49 6.79 3.47
C THR A 191 -2.33 5.81 3.26
N ILE A 192 -1.48 5.60 4.27
CA ILE A 192 -0.42 4.58 4.23
C ILE A 192 -1.03 3.18 4.04
N PHE A 193 -2.08 2.85 4.79
CA PHE A 193 -2.73 1.55 4.68
C PHE A 193 -3.34 1.35 3.29
N GLU A 194 -4.09 2.32 2.78
CA GLU A 194 -4.68 2.26 1.44
C GLU A 194 -3.63 2.08 0.35
N ALA A 195 -2.54 2.86 0.39
CA ALA A 195 -1.44 2.74 -0.57
C ALA A 195 -0.71 1.39 -0.46
N PHE A 196 -0.57 0.85 0.75
CA PHE A 196 0.03 -0.46 0.97
C PHE A 196 -0.86 -1.58 0.39
N LEU A 197 -2.17 -1.46 0.52
CA LEU A 197 -3.12 -2.37 -0.13
C LEU A 197 -3.12 -2.21 -1.66
N ASP A 198 -2.93 -0.99 -2.20
CA ASP A 198 -2.80 -0.76 -3.65
C ASP A 198 -1.59 -1.49 -4.22
N ILE A 199 -0.46 -1.48 -3.50
CA ILE A 199 0.73 -2.28 -3.86
C ILE A 199 0.35 -3.76 -3.89
N GLY A 200 -0.30 -4.27 -2.83
CA GLY A 200 -0.76 -5.66 -2.73
C GLY A 200 -1.67 -6.09 -3.89
N SER A 201 -2.69 -5.28 -4.19
CA SER A 201 -3.63 -5.52 -5.28
C SER A 201 -2.96 -5.50 -6.65
N THR A 202 -2.08 -4.52 -6.89
CA THR A 202 -1.34 -4.41 -8.16
C THR A 202 -0.40 -5.59 -8.36
N MET A 203 0.30 -6.02 -7.30
CA MET A 203 1.16 -7.20 -7.33
C MET A 203 0.36 -8.47 -7.65
N ASN A 204 -0.80 -8.65 -7.02
CA ASN A 204 -1.66 -9.79 -7.30
C ASN A 204 -2.15 -9.80 -8.75
N GLN A 205 -2.59 -8.65 -9.28
CA GLN A 205 -2.98 -8.55 -10.69
C GLN A 205 -1.82 -8.86 -11.64
N ALA A 206 -0.61 -8.38 -11.32
CA ALA A 206 0.58 -8.68 -12.12
C ALA A 206 0.89 -10.17 -12.17
N ILE A 207 0.75 -10.88 -11.03
CA ILE A 207 0.95 -12.33 -10.95
C ILE A 207 -0.09 -13.08 -11.79
N ILE A 208 -1.37 -12.65 -11.76
CA ILE A 208 -2.43 -13.24 -12.57
C ILE A 208 -2.17 -13.04 -14.07
N VAL A 209 -1.77 -11.83 -14.47
CA VAL A 209 -1.49 -11.49 -15.88
C VAL A 209 -0.25 -12.21 -16.40
N ASN A 210 0.81 -12.27 -15.59
CA ASN A 210 2.07 -12.91 -15.96
C ASN A 210 2.74 -13.56 -14.73
N PRO A 211 2.54 -14.88 -14.53
CA PRO A 211 3.12 -15.60 -13.39
C PRO A 211 4.66 -15.55 -13.33
N ALA A 212 5.35 -15.34 -14.46
CA ALA A 212 6.82 -15.23 -14.49
C ALA A 212 7.34 -13.97 -13.76
N ILE A 213 6.48 -12.98 -13.49
CA ILE A 213 6.83 -11.79 -12.69
C ILE A 213 7.20 -12.22 -11.26
N ALA A 214 6.48 -13.18 -10.68
CA ALA A 214 6.77 -13.68 -9.33
C ALA A 214 8.15 -14.34 -9.27
N GLU A 215 8.49 -15.15 -10.28
CA GLU A 215 9.80 -15.81 -10.35
C GLU A 215 10.94 -14.80 -10.54
N SER A 216 10.75 -13.83 -11.45
CA SER A 216 11.77 -12.81 -11.73
C SER A 216 12.03 -11.93 -10.51
N ALA A 217 10.99 -11.52 -9.79
CA ALA A 217 11.11 -10.69 -8.60
C ALA A 217 11.90 -11.40 -7.48
N LEU A 218 11.73 -12.71 -7.31
CA LEU A 218 12.50 -13.53 -6.36
C LEU A 218 13.99 -13.61 -6.68
N THR A 219 14.36 -13.72 -7.97
CA THR A 219 15.78 -13.77 -8.36
C THR A 219 16.54 -12.50 -7.98
N HIS A 220 15.86 -11.35 -7.98
CA HIS A 220 16.44 -10.07 -7.58
C HIS A 220 16.48 -9.86 -6.05
N THR A 221 15.76 -10.66 -5.27
CA THR A 221 15.82 -10.60 -3.80
C THR A 221 16.92 -11.45 -3.20
N ASP A 222 17.25 -12.58 -3.83
CA ASP A 222 18.15 -13.60 -3.25
C ASP A 222 19.65 -13.24 -3.33
N SER A 223 20.03 -12.29 -4.17
CA SER A 223 21.41 -11.81 -4.29
C SER A 223 21.93 -11.10 -3.02
N ALA A 224 21.07 -10.82 -2.04
CA ALA A 224 21.43 -10.15 -0.78
C ALA A 224 21.86 -11.11 0.36
N GLY A 225 22.04 -12.41 0.12
CA GLY A 225 22.79 -13.30 1.02
C GLY A 225 22.19 -13.58 2.41
N GLN A 226 20.90 -13.29 2.63
CA GLN A 226 20.23 -13.69 3.87
C GLN A 226 19.68 -15.12 3.76
N SER A 227 20.06 -15.93 4.74
CA SER A 227 19.73 -17.35 4.88
C SER A 227 18.28 -17.68 4.50
N LYS A 228 18.18 -18.77 3.74
CA LYS A 228 17.02 -19.58 3.36
C LYS A 228 16.05 -19.81 4.54
N ALA A 229 15.28 -18.80 4.91
CA ALA A 229 14.07 -18.99 5.69
C ALA A 229 13.07 -19.63 4.74
N THR A 230 12.77 -20.91 4.98
CA THR A 230 11.68 -21.65 4.36
C THR A 230 10.38 -20.87 4.56
N SER A 231 10.00 -20.03 3.60
CA SER A 231 8.69 -19.40 3.57
C SER A 231 7.70 -20.37 2.92
N PRO A 232 6.61 -20.74 3.61
CA PRO A 232 5.54 -21.50 2.99
C PRO A 232 4.76 -20.58 2.04
N GLY A 233 4.57 -21.01 0.79
CA GLY A 233 3.48 -20.53 -0.07
C GLY A 233 3.70 -19.22 -0.84
N ALA A 234 4.78 -19.08 -1.61
CA ALA A 234 4.98 -17.93 -2.51
C ALA A 234 4.11 -17.97 -3.81
N GLN A 235 3.20 -18.94 -3.95
CA GLN A 235 2.40 -19.12 -5.17
C GLN A 235 1.00 -18.51 -5.12
N ASP A 236 0.49 -18.13 -3.95
CA ASP A 236 -0.81 -17.48 -3.87
C ASP A 236 -0.64 -15.96 -4.02
N GLY A 237 -0.87 -15.44 -5.23
CA GLY A 237 -0.84 -13.99 -5.50
C GLY A 237 -1.76 -13.19 -4.57
N ASN A 238 -2.79 -13.83 -4.03
CA ASN A 238 -3.72 -13.27 -3.03
C ASN A 238 -3.21 -13.32 -1.58
N ALA A 239 -2.12 -14.04 -1.28
CA ALA A 239 -1.69 -14.33 0.08
C ALA A 239 -1.55 -13.06 0.93
N PHE A 240 -0.98 -11.97 0.40
CA PHE A 240 -0.84 -10.74 1.18
C PHE A 240 -2.19 -10.13 1.59
N LEU A 241 -3.14 -9.97 0.64
CA LEU A 241 -4.43 -9.36 0.94
C LEU A 241 -5.28 -10.27 1.83
N SER A 242 -5.23 -11.58 1.59
CA SER A 242 -5.88 -12.59 2.44
C SER A 242 -5.31 -12.57 3.85
N ASP A 243 -3.99 -12.53 4.02
CA ASP A 243 -3.39 -12.49 5.34
C ASP A 243 -3.73 -11.19 6.10
N VAL A 244 -3.83 -10.06 5.39
CA VAL A 244 -4.25 -8.78 5.98
C VAL A 244 -5.73 -8.85 6.36
N LEU A 245 -6.58 -9.43 5.50
CA LEU A 245 -7.98 -9.65 5.80
C LEU A 245 -8.13 -10.53 7.05
N ASP A 246 -7.47 -11.67 7.11
CA ASP A 246 -7.50 -12.59 8.26
C ASP A 246 -7.07 -11.88 9.54
N LEU A 247 -5.95 -11.14 9.48
CA LEU A 247 -5.47 -10.34 10.60
C LEU A 247 -6.53 -9.33 11.07
N VAL A 248 -7.17 -8.61 10.15
CA VAL A 248 -8.22 -7.63 10.50
C VAL A 248 -9.46 -8.33 11.06
N LEU A 249 -9.83 -9.49 10.53
CA LEU A 249 -10.97 -10.26 11.01
C LEU A 249 -10.75 -10.83 12.42
N THR A 250 -9.52 -11.14 12.81
CA THR A 250 -9.18 -11.53 14.19
C THR A 250 -9.36 -10.40 15.22
N MET A 251 -9.47 -9.13 14.78
CA MET A 251 -9.69 -8.01 15.68
C MET A 251 -11.09 -8.06 16.30
N ASP A 252 -11.24 -7.58 17.53
CA ASP A 252 -12.55 -7.42 18.15
C ASP A 252 -13.43 -6.42 17.36
N TRP A 253 -14.69 -6.79 17.11
CA TRP A 253 -15.70 -5.95 16.49
C TRP A 253 -16.02 -4.69 17.31
N SER A 254 -15.70 -4.64 18.61
CA SER A 254 -15.79 -3.41 19.40
C SER A 254 -14.80 -2.31 18.94
N ARG A 255 -13.76 -2.66 18.16
CA ARG A 255 -12.70 -1.73 17.74
C ARG A 255 -13.10 -0.95 16.49
N LYS A 256 -13.24 0.38 16.64
CA LYS A 256 -13.55 1.34 15.55
C LYS A 256 -12.63 1.18 14.33
N VAL A 257 -11.35 0.89 14.57
CA VAL A 257 -10.34 0.68 13.55
C VAL A 257 -10.71 -0.46 12.58
N LYS A 258 -11.29 -1.57 13.07
CA LYS A 258 -11.62 -2.76 12.26
C LYS A 258 -12.49 -2.40 11.07
N TYR A 259 -13.54 -1.60 11.28
CA TYR A 259 -14.47 -1.18 10.23
C TYR A 259 -13.81 -0.34 9.15
N SER A 260 -12.93 0.58 9.53
CA SER A 260 -12.24 1.43 8.56
C SER A 260 -11.21 0.64 7.75
N LEU A 261 -10.55 -0.34 8.37
CA LEU A 261 -9.62 -1.25 7.68
C LEU A 261 -10.36 -2.17 6.70
N LEU A 262 -11.44 -2.81 7.15
CA LEU A 262 -12.26 -3.66 6.29
C LEU A 262 -12.83 -2.85 5.12
N ALA A 263 -13.30 -1.62 5.35
CA ALA A 263 -13.83 -0.77 4.29
C ALA A 263 -12.76 -0.45 3.23
N ALA A 264 -11.52 -0.17 3.65
CA ALA A 264 -10.41 0.05 2.74
C ALA A 264 -9.98 -1.23 1.99
N LEU A 265 -10.06 -2.41 2.65
CA LEU A 265 -9.82 -3.71 2.02
C LEU A 265 -10.86 -4.04 0.95
N CYS A 266 -12.15 -3.77 1.20
CA CYS A 266 -13.26 -4.05 0.28
C CYS A 266 -13.06 -3.45 -1.12
N ALA A 267 -12.32 -2.35 -1.24
CA ALA A 267 -12.03 -1.74 -2.54
C ALA A 267 -11.07 -2.58 -3.41
N ARG A 268 -10.38 -3.57 -2.84
CA ARG A 268 -9.24 -4.25 -3.45
C ARG A 268 -9.33 -5.78 -3.44
N ILE A 269 -10.28 -6.34 -2.70
CA ILE A 269 -10.55 -7.78 -2.63
C ILE A 269 -11.91 -8.09 -3.27
N ASN A 270 -12.09 -9.35 -3.69
CA ASN A 270 -13.39 -9.81 -4.12
C ASN A 270 -14.33 -9.91 -2.89
N VAL A 271 -15.32 -9.02 -2.83
CA VAL A 271 -16.25 -8.96 -1.70
C VAL A 271 -17.14 -10.20 -1.63
N LEU A 272 -17.46 -10.82 -2.77
CA LEU A 272 -18.23 -12.07 -2.78
C LEU A 272 -17.44 -13.20 -2.11
N ASP A 273 -16.16 -13.36 -2.47
CA ASP A 273 -15.29 -14.38 -1.87
C ASP A 273 -15.07 -14.12 -0.37
N MET A 274 -14.87 -12.86 0.02
CA MET A 274 -14.74 -12.49 1.43
C MET A 274 -16.00 -12.83 2.24
N LEU A 275 -17.18 -12.45 1.76
CA LEU A 275 -18.44 -12.65 2.50
C LEU A 275 -18.88 -14.11 2.51
N THR A 276 -18.54 -14.90 1.49
CA THR A 276 -18.79 -16.35 1.48
C THR A 276 -17.85 -17.08 2.45
N GLY A 277 -16.58 -16.67 2.52
CA GLY A 277 -15.62 -17.18 3.50
C GLY A 277 -15.92 -16.78 4.95
N HIS A 278 -16.49 -15.58 5.14
CA HIS A 278 -16.73 -14.98 6.45
C HIS A 278 -18.16 -14.44 6.57
N THR A 279 -19.11 -15.38 6.65
CA THR A 279 -20.56 -15.09 6.69
C THR A 279 -21.00 -14.29 7.93
N ASP A 280 -20.17 -14.23 8.97
CA ASP A 280 -20.42 -13.50 10.21
C ASP A 280 -20.19 -11.98 10.08
N ILE A 281 -19.48 -11.50 9.04
CA ILE A 281 -19.18 -10.07 8.84
C ILE A 281 -20.46 -9.23 8.82
N LEU A 282 -21.45 -9.63 8.00
CA LEU A 282 -22.69 -8.87 7.85
C LEU A 282 -23.48 -8.84 9.16
N THR A 283 -23.65 -10.01 9.78
CA THR A 283 -24.38 -10.15 11.06
C THR A 283 -23.72 -9.32 12.15
N SER A 284 -22.39 -9.38 12.28
CA SER A 284 -21.62 -8.63 13.26
C SER A 284 -21.74 -7.12 13.05
N CYS A 285 -21.69 -6.66 11.79
CA CYS A 285 -21.87 -5.24 11.47
C CYS A 285 -23.29 -4.75 11.81
N LEU A 286 -24.32 -5.53 11.45
CA LEU A 286 -25.72 -5.21 11.74
C LEU A 286 -26.01 -5.21 13.24
N GLU A 287 -25.39 -6.11 14.01
CA GLU A 287 -25.42 -6.08 15.48
C GLU A 287 -24.74 -4.85 16.05
N THR A 288 -23.59 -4.49 15.51
CA THR A 288 -22.84 -3.31 15.95
C THR A 288 -23.60 -2.01 15.61
N MET A 289 -24.44 -2.01 14.57
CA MET A 289 -25.31 -0.87 14.26
C MET A 289 -26.35 -0.57 15.36
N ALA A 290 -26.67 -1.54 16.22
CA ALA A 290 -27.49 -1.29 17.41
C ALA A 290 -26.79 -0.36 18.42
N GLN A 291 -25.45 -0.33 18.40
CA GLN A 291 -24.65 0.50 19.28
C GLN A 291 -24.44 1.88 18.64
N VAL A 292 -25.14 2.89 19.16
CA VAL A 292 -25.15 4.27 18.60
C VAL A 292 -23.75 4.83 18.33
N THR A 293 -22.76 4.54 19.20
CA THR A 293 -21.38 5.03 19.08
C THR A 293 -20.59 4.40 17.93
N MET A 294 -21.02 3.24 17.44
CA MET A 294 -20.38 2.45 16.40
C MET A 294 -21.20 2.38 15.11
N ALA A 295 -22.49 2.71 15.18
CA ALA A 295 -23.43 2.61 14.07
C ALA A 295 -22.93 3.29 12.79
N SER A 296 -22.38 4.50 12.90
CA SER A 296 -21.81 5.20 11.74
C SER A 296 -20.63 4.45 11.11
N ARG A 297 -19.79 3.77 11.89
CA ARG A 297 -18.62 3.03 11.38
C ARG A 297 -19.03 1.70 10.75
N ALA A 298 -19.95 0.98 11.39
CA ALA A 298 -20.54 -0.23 10.82
C ALA A 298 -21.29 0.09 9.52
N GLY A 299 -22.08 1.17 9.52
CA GLY A 299 -22.75 1.69 8.32
C GLY A 299 -21.77 2.01 7.20
N GLN A 300 -20.66 2.71 7.48
CA GLN A 300 -19.60 2.98 6.50
C GLN A 300 -19.04 1.71 5.84
N LEU A 301 -18.80 0.65 6.62
CA LEU A 301 -18.34 -0.63 6.08
C LEU A 301 -19.42 -1.29 5.22
N LEU A 302 -20.68 -1.33 5.68
CA LEU A 302 -21.77 -1.92 4.91
C LEU A 302 -22.01 -1.17 3.59
N THR A 303 -21.94 0.16 3.61
CA THR A 303 -22.01 0.96 2.38
C THR A 303 -20.83 0.64 1.45
N ALA A 304 -19.61 0.51 1.96
CA ALA A 304 -18.46 0.13 1.14
C ALA A 304 -18.62 -1.25 0.49
N LEU A 305 -19.16 -2.23 1.22
CA LEU A 305 -19.49 -3.56 0.69
C LEU A 305 -20.54 -3.49 -0.42
N LEU A 306 -21.58 -2.67 -0.24
CA LEU A 306 -22.64 -2.49 -1.24
C LEU A 306 -22.17 -1.74 -2.48
N SER A 307 -21.39 -0.68 -2.32
CA SER A 307 -20.78 0.03 -3.44
C SER A 307 -19.91 -0.91 -4.26
N ARG A 308 -19.13 -1.78 -3.59
CA ARG A 308 -18.31 -2.76 -4.30
C ARG A 308 -19.16 -3.82 -5.01
N ALA A 309 -20.23 -4.31 -4.40
CA ALA A 309 -21.15 -5.24 -5.06
C ALA A 309 -21.78 -4.62 -6.33
N ALA A 310 -22.15 -3.34 -6.28
CA ALA A 310 -22.66 -2.62 -7.45
C ALA A 310 -21.60 -2.49 -8.55
N ASP A 311 -20.34 -2.24 -8.19
CA ASP A 311 -19.21 -2.22 -9.13
C ASP A 311 -18.97 -3.60 -9.76
N ASP A 312 -19.01 -4.68 -8.98
CA ASP A 312 -18.82 -6.05 -9.48
C ASP A 312 -19.95 -6.44 -10.46
N ILE A 313 -21.21 -6.05 -10.19
CA ILE A 313 -22.33 -6.24 -11.12
C ILE A 313 -22.12 -5.44 -12.42
N ARG A 314 -21.64 -4.20 -12.33
CA ARG A 314 -21.33 -3.37 -13.50
C ARG A 314 -20.20 -3.96 -14.33
N CYS A 315 -19.11 -4.41 -13.70
CA CYS A 315 -18.01 -5.05 -14.40
C CYS A 315 -18.43 -6.37 -15.07
N ALA A 316 -19.30 -7.16 -14.44
CA ALA A 316 -19.85 -8.38 -15.04
C ALA A 316 -20.67 -8.08 -16.31
N ARG A 317 -21.33 -6.92 -16.37
CA ARG A 317 -21.99 -6.45 -17.60
C ARG A 317 -20.98 -6.13 -18.70
N GLU A 318 -20.00 -5.28 -18.38
CA GLU A 318 -19.00 -4.78 -19.34
C GLU A 318 -18.13 -5.88 -19.98
N GLN A 319 -17.98 -7.02 -19.31
CA GLN A 319 -17.13 -8.13 -19.78
C GLN A 319 -17.85 -9.13 -20.70
N ALA A 320 -19.18 -9.09 -20.80
CA ALA A 320 -19.93 -10.03 -21.64
C ALA A 320 -19.96 -9.56 -23.12
N PRO A 321 -19.85 -10.49 -24.10
CA PRO A 321 -19.74 -10.13 -25.52
C PRO A 321 -21.06 -9.69 -26.15
N ASP A 322 -22.21 -10.14 -25.64
CA ASP A 322 -23.55 -9.92 -26.20
C ASP A 322 -24.55 -9.45 -25.12
N GLY A 323 -25.55 -8.64 -25.51
CA GLY A 323 -26.49 -8.02 -24.56
C GLY A 323 -27.38 -8.98 -23.75
N GLU A 324 -27.71 -10.16 -24.30
CA GLU A 324 -28.44 -11.20 -23.53
C GLU A 324 -27.52 -11.89 -22.50
N GLU A 325 -26.25 -12.11 -22.85
CA GLU A 325 -25.26 -12.69 -21.94
C GLU A 325 -24.82 -11.69 -20.86
N GLU A 326 -24.78 -10.39 -21.20
CA GLU A 326 -24.50 -9.26 -20.31
C GLU A 326 -25.45 -9.26 -19.11
N GLU A 327 -26.76 -9.23 -19.37
CA GLU A 327 -27.75 -9.18 -18.30
C GLU A 327 -27.81 -10.51 -17.53
N ALA A 328 -27.57 -11.65 -18.19
CA ALA A 328 -27.47 -12.94 -17.51
C ALA A 328 -26.24 -12.99 -16.57
N ALA A 329 -25.10 -12.44 -16.96
CA ALA A 329 -23.90 -12.38 -16.12
C ALA A 329 -24.11 -11.46 -14.91
N ALA A 330 -24.66 -10.27 -15.14
CA ALA A 330 -25.01 -9.32 -14.08
C ALA A 330 -25.98 -9.93 -13.07
N LEU A 331 -27.04 -10.58 -13.56
CA LEU A 331 -28.05 -11.23 -12.72
C LEU A 331 -27.45 -12.36 -11.87
N ARG A 332 -26.49 -13.14 -12.39
CA ARG A 332 -25.80 -14.17 -11.60
C ARG A 332 -25.03 -13.56 -10.43
N VAL A 333 -24.28 -12.49 -10.67
CA VAL A 333 -23.51 -11.80 -9.62
C VAL A 333 -24.44 -11.13 -8.60
N GLU A 334 -25.48 -10.43 -9.07
CA GLU A 334 -26.50 -9.81 -8.21
C GLU A 334 -27.18 -10.86 -7.32
N THR A 335 -27.59 -12.01 -7.89
CA THR A 335 -28.23 -13.10 -7.14
C THR A 335 -27.31 -13.67 -6.06
N ALA A 336 -26.01 -13.80 -6.37
CA ALA A 336 -25.03 -14.29 -5.40
C ALA A 336 -24.87 -13.32 -4.21
N HIS A 337 -24.80 -12.01 -4.47
CA HIS A 337 -24.80 -11.01 -3.40
C HIS A 337 -26.13 -11.01 -2.62
N MET A 338 -27.28 -11.03 -3.29
CA MET A 338 -28.59 -11.08 -2.63
C MET A 338 -28.72 -12.25 -1.65
N ALA A 339 -28.21 -13.43 -2.01
CA ALA A 339 -28.22 -14.60 -1.15
C ALA A 339 -27.47 -14.37 0.18
N LEU A 340 -26.37 -13.62 0.16
CA LEU A 340 -25.59 -13.27 1.35
C LEU A 340 -26.28 -12.21 2.22
N TRP A 341 -26.90 -11.21 1.60
CA TRP A 341 -27.50 -10.07 2.31
C TRP A 341 -28.89 -10.35 2.89
N LYS A 342 -29.71 -11.16 2.21
CA LYS A 342 -31.13 -11.36 2.56
C LYS A 342 -31.32 -11.84 3.99
N GLY A 343 -30.62 -12.89 4.39
CA GLY A 343 -30.75 -13.50 5.73
C GLY A 343 -30.41 -12.52 6.85
N PRO A 344 -29.18 -11.97 6.91
CA PRO A 344 -28.77 -11.03 7.95
C PRO A 344 -29.63 -9.77 8.01
N VAL A 345 -30.01 -9.19 6.87
CA VAL A 345 -30.84 -7.97 6.83
C VAL A 345 -32.25 -8.24 7.32
N THR A 346 -32.90 -9.33 6.87
CA THR A 346 -34.23 -9.70 7.38
C THR A 346 -34.19 -9.95 8.89
N ALA A 347 -33.19 -10.71 9.36
CA ALA A 347 -33.02 -10.97 10.79
C ALA A 347 -32.85 -9.67 11.58
N ALA A 348 -32.06 -8.71 11.10
CA ALA A 348 -31.83 -7.43 11.75
C ALA A 348 -33.07 -6.53 11.77
N LEU A 349 -33.88 -6.52 10.69
CA LEU A 349 -35.15 -5.79 10.62
C LEU A 349 -36.22 -6.37 11.56
N CYS A 350 -36.20 -7.68 11.80
CA CYS A 350 -37.13 -8.36 12.70
C CYS A 350 -36.77 -8.24 14.19
N ARG A 351 -35.66 -7.58 14.55
CA ARG A 351 -35.28 -7.37 15.95
C ARG A 351 -36.22 -6.40 16.66
N ASP A 352 -36.41 -6.61 17.96
CA ASP A 352 -37.21 -5.75 18.85
C ASP A 352 -36.47 -4.46 19.30
N ASP A 353 -35.47 -4.01 18.53
CA ASP A 353 -34.75 -2.77 18.79
C ASP A 353 -35.10 -1.70 17.75
N ASP A 354 -35.89 -0.71 18.18
CA ASP A 354 -36.27 0.45 17.36
C ASP A 354 -35.08 1.25 16.86
N THR A 355 -33.99 1.31 17.64
CA THR A 355 -32.80 2.08 17.28
C THR A 355 -32.12 1.46 16.07
N SER A 356 -31.86 0.15 16.12
CA SER A 356 -31.33 -0.62 15.00
C SER A 356 -32.22 -0.48 13.77
N ARG A 357 -33.53 -0.69 13.90
CA ARG A 357 -34.47 -0.60 12.76
C ARG A 357 -34.43 0.77 12.10
N ARG A 358 -34.34 1.84 12.89
CA ARG A 358 -34.23 3.21 12.37
C ARG A 358 -32.91 3.41 11.64
N MET A 359 -31.78 2.97 12.20
CA MET A 359 -30.47 3.10 11.57
C MET A 359 -30.40 2.30 10.27
N LEU A 360 -30.91 1.06 10.24
CA LEU A 360 -30.98 0.24 9.04
C LEU A 360 -31.83 0.90 7.95
N THR A 361 -33.03 1.36 8.31
CA THR A 361 -33.95 2.00 7.37
C THR A 361 -33.37 3.30 6.80
N GLN A 362 -32.66 4.07 7.61
CA GLN A 362 -32.13 5.37 7.19
C GLN A 362 -30.79 5.30 6.45
N GLN A 363 -29.90 4.39 6.85
CA GLN A 363 -28.51 4.36 6.37
C GLN A 363 -28.22 3.21 5.41
N LEU A 364 -28.83 2.04 5.62
CA LEU A 364 -28.49 0.82 4.87
C LEU A 364 -29.47 0.54 3.74
N LEU A 365 -30.79 0.55 4.01
CA LEU A 365 -31.79 0.14 3.02
C LEU A 365 -31.75 0.96 1.72
N PRO A 366 -31.56 2.30 1.73
CA PRO A 366 -31.45 3.05 0.49
C PRO A 366 -30.28 2.58 -0.38
N ALA A 367 -29.09 2.42 0.21
CA ALA A 367 -27.90 1.92 -0.49
C ALA A 367 -28.06 0.46 -0.93
N LEU A 368 -28.75 -0.36 -0.14
CA LEU A 368 -29.02 -1.76 -0.45
C LEU A 368 -29.93 -1.91 -1.66
N PHE A 369 -31.02 -1.13 -1.73
CA PHE A 369 -31.95 -1.16 -2.87
C PHE A 369 -31.35 -0.51 -4.12
N GLU A 370 -30.44 0.45 -3.97
CA GLU A 370 -29.68 1.01 -5.07
C GLU A 370 -28.68 -0.01 -5.65
N ALA A 371 -27.92 -0.69 -4.79
CA ALA A 371 -26.93 -1.67 -5.22
C ALA A 371 -27.52 -3.01 -5.69
N LEU A 372 -28.62 -3.46 -5.06
CA LEU A 372 -29.27 -4.75 -5.27
C LEU A 372 -30.80 -4.55 -5.46
N PRO A 373 -31.25 -3.98 -6.58
CA PRO A 373 -32.65 -3.63 -6.80
C PRO A 373 -33.60 -4.83 -6.74
N ARG A 374 -33.13 -6.05 -7.01
CA ARG A 374 -33.94 -7.27 -6.99
C ARG A 374 -34.06 -7.94 -5.61
N ILE A 375 -33.51 -7.34 -4.55
CA ILE A 375 -33.51 -7.94 -3.20
C ILE A 375 -34.90 -8.01 -2.54
N VAL A 376 -35.85 -7.20 -2.99
CA VAL A 376 -37.22 -7.06 -2.43
C VAL A 376 -38.20 -8.04 -3.03
#